data_AF-A0A2A3L4L8-F1
#
_entry.id   AF-A0A2A3L4L8-F1
#
_cell.length_a   1.000
_cell.length_b   1.000
_cell.length_c   1.000
_cell.angle_alpha   90.00
_cell.angle_beta   90.00
_cell.angle_gamma   90.00
#
_symmetry.space_group_name_H-M   'P 1'
#
loop_
_entity.id
_entity.type
_entity.pdbx_description
1 polymer ?
#
loop_
_entity_poly.entity_id
_entity_poly.type
_entity_poly.pdbx_seq_one_letter_code
_entity_poly.pdbx_strand_id
1 'polypeptide(L)'
;MADEDLDTLYWVPPQQFTAERARLAAAASARGDDAAAQRISAARKPTAAAWIVNRLALRHKDARQRLADLGDRLRAAHAALDGARIRELSAEQHRLIDELTGAALRAADVRTPSAAVREDVTGTLQAAVADPQVRARLGRLTRPERWSGFGDLGDLADVGDAPSPEPERANRKPARAVAQNRHTQRLHAAVAAAEDAKARADAELSERRARRDAARQRRDAAARELRDAERELRGAEGGYDTAEKASRAAAETLQHARARLRQG
;
A
#
# COMPACT_ATOMS: atom_id res chain seq x y z
N MET A 1 -20.65 17.26 -20.29
CA MET A 1 -22.02 16.72 -20.17
C MET A 1 -22.03 15.46 -19.31
N ALA A 2 -21.88 14.25 -19.87
CA ALA A 2 -21.96 13.02 -19.05
C ALA A 2 -20.86 12.91 -17.97
N ASP A 3 -19.65 13.40 -18.23
CA ASP A 3 -18.57 13.36 -17.25
C ASP A 3 -18.81 14.35 -16.10
N GLU A 4 -19.48 15.47 -16.36
CA GLU A 4 -19.89 16.44 -15.32
C GLU A 4 -21.06 15.89 -14.48
N ASP A 5 -22.00 15.19 -15.12
CA ASP A 5 -23.07 14.49 -14.41
C ASP A 5 -22.51 13.37 -13.54
N LEU A 6 -21.53 12.62 -14.04
CA LEU A 6 -20.84 11.60 -13.25
C LEU A 6 -19.98 12.22 -12.13
N ASP A 7 -19.33 13.37 -12.36
CA ASP A 7 -18.63 14.13 -11.30
C ASP A 7 -19.62 14.49 -10.19
N THR A 8 -20.79 15.00 -10.57
CA THR A 8 -21.88 15.33 -9.64
C THR A 8 -22.37 14.09 -8.89
N LEU A 9 -22.57 12.98 -9.58
CA LEU A 9 -23.03 11.72 -8.99
C LEU A 9 -22.04 11.13 -7.98
N TYR A 10 -20.74 11.16 -8.28
CA TYR A 10 -19.70 10.67 -7.36
C TYR A 10 -19.32 11.69 -6.27
N TRP A 11 -19.81 12.93 -6.37
CA TRP A 11 -19.67 13.96 -5.34
C TRP A 11 -20.68 13.80 -4.20
N VAL A 12 -21.92 13.39 -4.48
CA VAL A 12 -22.95 13.29 -3.43
C VAL A 12 -22.67 12.16 -2.43
N PRO A 13 -23.12 12.27 -1.17
CA PRO A 13 -22.97 11.21 -0.19
C PRO A 13 -23.55 9.86 -0.68
N PRO A 14 -22.97 8.71 -0.30
CA PRO A 14 -23.41 7.40 -0.79
C PRO A 14 -24.89 7.08 -0.53
N GLN A 15 -25.49 7.69 0.49
CA GLN A 15 -26.91 7.55 0.83
C GLN A 15 -27.81 8.23 -0.22
N GLN A 16 -27.35 9.32 -0.83
CA GLN A 16 -28.08 10.10 -1.83
C GLN A 16 -27.80 9.63 -3.27
N PHE A 17 -26.75 8.82 -3.46
CA PHE A 17 -26.28 8.37 -4.77
C PHE A 17 -27.39 7.80 -5.66
N THR A 18 -28.24 6.91 -5.15
CA THR A 18 -29.28 6.27 -5.96
C THR A 18 -30.33 7.26 -6.45
N ALA A 19 -30.74 8.20 -5.59
CA ALA A 19 -31.70 9.23 -5.93
C ALA A 19 -31.11 10.20 -6.97
N GLU A 20 -29.87 10.63 -6.76
CA GLU A 20 -29.18 11.54 -7.67
C GLU A 20 -28.91 10.89 -9.04
N ARG A 21 -28.56 9.59 -9.06
CA ARG A 21 -28.39 8.82 -10.30
C ARG A 21 -29.68 8.80 -11.13
N ALA A 22 -30.82 8.57 -10.49
CA ALA A 22 -32.11 8.56 -11.17
C ALA A 22 -32.46 9.95 -11.72
N ARG A 23 -32.23 11.01 -10.93
CA ARG A 23 -32.44 12.40 -11.33
C ARG A 23 -31.60 12.79 -12.55
N LEU A 24 -30.30 12.49 -12.52
CA LEU A 24 -29.36 12.81 -13.59
C LEU A 24 -29.61 11.99 -14.86
N ALA A 25 -29.94 10.70 -14.73
CA ALA A 25 -30.30 9.86 -15.88
C ALA A 25 -31.58 10.36 -16.57
N ALA A 26 -32.62 10.70 -15.80
CA ALA A 26 -33.84 11.28 -16.34
C ALA A 26 -33.60 12.63 -17.03
N ALA A 27 -32.78 13.50 -16.43
CA ALA A 27 -32.38 14.77 -17.03
C ALA A 27 -31.58 14.57 -18.33
N ALA A 28 -30.82 13.49 -18.45
CA ALA A 28 -30.08 13.12 -19.66
C ALA A 28 -30.98 12.64 -20.79
N SER A 29 -31.96 11.79 -20.50
CA SER A 29 -32.97 11.40 -21.48
C SER A 29 -33.84 12.57 -21.91
N ALA A 30 -34.23 13.46 -20.98
CA ALA A 30 -35.07 14.63 -21.29
C ALA A 30 -34.42 15.62 -22.27
N ARG A 31 -33.09 15.67 -22.32
CA ARG A 31 -32.33 16.50 -23.27
C ARG A 31 -31.85 15.72 -24.51
N GLY A 32 -32.30 14.48 -24.70
CA GLY A 32 -31.99 13.65 -25.87
C GLY A 32 -30.59 12.99 -25.85
N ASP A 33 -29.93 12.92 -24.69
CA ASP A 33 -28.61 12.30 -24.53
C ASP A 33 -28.74 10.90 -23.90
N ASP A 34 -29.29 9.96 -24.67
CA ASP A 34 -29.55 8.59 -24.23
C ASP A 34 -28.25 7.84 -23.85
N ALA A 35 -27.15 8.15 -24.52
CA ALA A 35 -25.84 7.58 -24.21
C ALA A 35 -25.33 8.05 -22.83
N ALA A 36 -25.52 9.32 -22.46
CA ALA A 36 -25.24 9.77 -21.10
C ALA A 36 -26.19 9.16 -20.08
N ALA A 37 -27.49 9.07 -20.39
CA ALA A 37 -28.49 8.46 -19.49
C ALA A 37 -28.14 7.00 -19.18
N GLN A 38 -27.72 6.23 -20.19
CA GLN A 38 -27.30 4.83 -20.01
C GLN A 38 -26.03 4.74 -19.14
N ARG A 39 -25.02 5.59 -19.38
CA ARG A 39 -23.79 5.61 -18.56
C ARG A 39 -24.07 5.98 -17.10
N ILE A 40 -24.91 6.98 -16.87
CA ILE A 40 -25.29 7.43 -15.52
C ILE A 40 -26.06 6.31 -14.81
N SER A 41 -27.04 5.69 -15.47
CA SER A 41 -27.83 4.62 -14.86
C SER A 41 -27.00 3.36 -14.54
N ALA A 42 -25.99 3.04 -15.36
CA ALA A 42 -25.04 1.95 -15.12
C ALA A 42 -24.03 2.24 -13.99
N ALA A 43 -23.86 3.50 -13.57
CA ALA A 43 -22.92 3.87 -12.53
C ALA A 43 -23.25 3.19 -11.20
N ARG A 44 -22.25 2.53 -10.59
CA ARG A 44 -22.40 1.80 -9.33
C ARG A 44 -22.12 2.70 -8.14
N LYS A 45 -22.90 2.50 -7.08
CA LYS A 45 -22.75 3.19 -5.80
C LYS A 45 -21.37 2.89 -5.19
N PRO A 46 -20.57 3.91 -4.85
CA PRO A 46 -19.28 3.71 -4.20
C PRO A 46 -19.43 3.27 -2.74
N THR A 47 -18.45 2.53 -2.24
CA THR A 47 -18.26 2.34 -0.78
C THR A 47 -17.87 3.66 -0.13
N ALA A 48 -17.96 3.75 1.20
CA ALA A 48 -17.62 4.97 1.94
C ALA A 48 -16.17 5.42 1.69
N ALA A 49 -15.19 4.51 1.73
CA ALA A 49 -13.79 4.83 1.48
C ALA A 49 -13.55 5.27 0.02
N ALA A 50 -14.14 4.57 -0.96
CA ALA A 50 -14.03 4.95 -2.37
C ALA A 50 -14.65 6.34 -2.64
N TRP A 51 -15.78 6.64 -2.01
CA TRP A 51 -16.41 7.95 -2.09
C TRP A 51 -15.53 9.06 -1.52
N ILE A 52 -14.88 8.85 -0.37
CA ILE A 52 -13.93 9.81 0.23
C ILE A 52 -12.78 10.12 -0.73
N VAL A 53 -12.20 9.09 -1.36
CA VAL A 53 -11.13 9.26 -2.35
C VAL A 53 -11.64 9.95 -3.62
N ASN A 54 -12.86 9.65 -4.07
CA ASN A 54 -13.46 10.33 -5.21
C ASN A 54 -13.64 11.83 -4.93
N ARG A 55 -14.12 12.21 -3.74
CA ARG A 55 -14.25 13.61 -3.30
C ARG A 55 -12.92 14.34 -3.36
N LEU A 56 -11.82 13.71 -2.95
CA LEU A 56 -10.48 14.27 -3.07
C LEU A 56 -10.16 14.63 -4.53
N ALA A 57 -10.27 13.66 -5.45
CA ALA A 57 -9.92 13.87 -6.85
C ALA A 57 -10.84 14.87 -7.57
N LEU A 58 -12.10 14.97 -7.13
CA LEU A 58 -13.06 15.93 -7.67
C LEU A 58 -12.81 17.36 -7.17
N ARG A 59 -12.40 17.52 -5.90
CA ARG A 59 -12.13 18.83 -5.27
C ARG A 59 -10.72 19.36 -5.57
N HIS A 60 -9.73 18.47 -5.52
CA HIS A 60 -8.31 18.74 -5.66
C HIS A 60 -7.82 18.13 -6.97
N LYS A 61 -7.98 18.87 -8.07
CA LYS A 61 -7.64 18.38 -9.42
C LYS A 61 -6.14 18.10 -9.57
N ASP A 62 -5.30 18.72 -8.76
CA ASP A 62 -3.85 18.51 -8.67
C ASP A 62 -3.45 17.18 -7.99
N ALA A 63 -4.33 16.58 -7.18
CA ALA A 63 -4.00 15.38 -6.41
C ALA A 63 -3.52 14.22 -7.31
N ARG A 64 -4.16 14.03 -8.48
CA ARG A 64 -3.74 13.01 -9.45
C ARG A 64 -2.35 13.31 -10.02
N GLN A 65 -2.04 14.57 -10.33
CA GLN A 65 -0.73 14.94 -10.87
C GLN A 65 0.36 14.70 -9.83
N ARG A 66 0.15 15.13 -8.58
CA ARG A 66 1.12 14.95 -7.48
C ARG A 66 1.43 13.48 -7.22
N LEU A 67 0.42 12.60 -7.27
CA LEU A 67 0.60 11.15 -7.15
C LEU A 67 1.36 10.56 -8.35
N ALA A 68 1.11 11.08 -9.56
CA ALA A 68 1.81 10.67 -10.78
C ALA A 68 3.29 11.02 -10.71
N ASP A 69 3.61 12.29 -10.41
CA ASP A 69 4.98 12.81 -10.35
C ASP A 69 5.84 12.03 -9.33
N LEU A 70 5.27 11.74 -8.16
CA LEU A 70 5.93 10.92 -7.15
C LEU A 70 6.18 9.48 -7.65
N GLY A 71 5.18 8.87 -8.29
CA GLY A 71 5.28 7.53 -8.85
C GLY A 71 6.34 7.44 -9.96
N ASP A 72 6.44 8.45 -10.82
CA ASP A 72 7.46 8.53 -11.88
C ASP A 72 8.86 8.66 -11.30
N ARG A 73 9.04 9.53 -10.29
CA ARG A 73 10.31 9.69 -9.58
C ARG A 73 10.75 8.42 -8.87
N LEU A 74 9.81 7.69 -8.25
CA LEU A 74 10.09 6.39 -7.62
C LEU A 74 10.51 5.34 -8.66
N ARG A 75 9.79 5.23 -9.78
CA ARG A 75 10.16 4.32 -10.88
C ARG A 75 11.54 4.65 -11.43
N ALA A 76 11.86 5.93 -11.65
CA ALA A 76 13.16 6.36 -12.12
C ALA A 76 14.29 6.00 -11.13
N ALA A 77 14.08 6.23 -9.83
CA ALA A 77 15.05 5.87 -8.80
C ALA A 77 15.28 4.35 -8.69
N HIS A 78 14.20 3.55 -8.83
CA HIS A 78 14.30 2.09 -8.90
C HIS A 78 15.05 1.62 -10.14
N ALA A 79 14.78 2.20 -11.32
CA ALA A 79 15.49 1.88 -12.56
C ALA A 79 16.99 2.21 -12.48
N ALA A 80 17.35 3.28 -11.76
CA ALA A 80 18.74 3.68 -11.52
C ALA A 80 19.42 2.94 -10.36
N LEU A 81 18.70 2.06 -9.65
CA LEU A 81 19.16 1.38 -8.42
C LEU A 81 19.68 2.34 -7.34
N ASP A 82 19.13 3.55 -7.26
CA ASP A 82 19.55 4.58 -6.31
C ASP A 82 18.86 4.41 -4.94
N GLY A 83 19.48 3.62 -4.08
CA GLY A 83 18.97 3.31 -2.74
C GLY A 83 18.89 4.51 -1.79
N ALA A 84 19.66 5.58 -2.01
CA ALA A 84 19.55 6.81 -1.22
C ALA A 84 18.29 7.57 -1.64
N ARG A 85 18.12 7.76 -2.96
CA ARG A 85 16.95 8.45 -3.51
C ARG A 85 15.65 7.71 -3.26
N ILE A 86 15.64 6.38 -3.31
CA ILE A 86 14.46 5.57 -2.95
C ILE A 86 14.03 5.87 -1.52
N ARG A 87 14.96 5.91 -0.54
CA ARG A 87 14.64 6.19 0.86
C ARG A 87 14.05 7.59 1.06
N GLU A 88 14.61 8.59 0.39
CA GLU A 88 14.06 9.96 0.40
C GLU A 88 12.64 10.01 -0.17
N LEU A 89 12.44 9.39 -1.32
CA LEU A 89 11.14 9.36 -2.01
C LEU A 89 10.10 8.56 -1.22
N SER A 90 10.48 7.50 -0.51
CA SER A 90 9.59 6.78 0.41
C SER A 90 9.12 7.68 1.57
N ALA A 91 10.00 8.53 2.11
CA ALA A 91 9.62 9.49 3.15
C ALA A 91 8.72 10.61 2.60
N GLU A 92 8.94 11.05 1.36
CA GLU A 92 8.06 11.97 0.65
C GLU A 92 6.69 11.34 0.36
N GLN A 93 6.67 10.06 -0.04
CA GLN A 93 5.46 9.29 -0.28
C GLN A 93 4.57 9.24 0.96
N HIS A 94 5.12 8.87 2.12
CA HIS A 94 4.35 8.85 3.37
C HIS A 94 3.73 10.23 3.69
N ARG A 95 4.52 11.31 3.58
CA ARG A 95 4.02 12.67 3.84
C ARG A 95 2.90 13.08 2.88
N LEU A 96 3.08 12.82 1.59
CA LEU A 96 2.07 13.14 0.57
C LEU A 96 0.77 12.36 0.81
N ILE A 97 0.87 11.06 1.10
CA ILE A 97 -0.30 10.23 1.35
C ILE A 97 -1.03 10.71 2.61
N ASP A 98 -0.33 11.00 3.70
CA ASP A 98 -0.95 11.49 4.93
C ASP A 98 -1.67 12.84 4.72
N GLU A 99 -1.04 13.75 3.97
CA GLU A 99 -1.64 15.03 3.57
C GLU A 99 -2.92 14.83 2.76
N LEU A 100 -2.86 14.00 1.71
CA LEU A 100 -3.98 13.72 0.82
C LEU A 100 -5.10 12.93 1.50
N THR A 101 -4.78 12.02 2.41
CA THR A 101 -5.77 11.34 3.27
C THR A 101 -6.49 12.36 4.14
N GLY A 102 -5.77 13.30 4.76
CA GLY A 102 -6.37 14.38 5.52
C GLY A 102 -7.25 15.29 4.66
N ALA A 103 -6.81 15.62 3.44
CA ALA A 103 -7.58 16.40 2.48
C ALA A 103 -8.84 15.67 2.01
N ALA A 104 -8.76 14.36 1.79
CA ALA A 104 -9.90 13.53 1.39
C ALA A 104 -10.98 13.49 2.47
N LEU A 105 -10.58 13.28 3.73
CA LEU A 105 -11.49 13.30 4.88
C LEU A 105 -12.17 14.65 5.05
N ARG A 106 -11.42 15.76 4.91
CA ARG A 106 -12.00 17.12 4.91
C ARG A 106 -12.92 17.37 3.72
N ALA A 107 -12.56 16.87 2.53
CA ALA A 107 -13.38 16.98 1.34
C ALA A 107 -14.70 16.23 1.51
N ALA A 108 -14.73 15.16 2.31
CA ALA A 108 -15.92 14.37 2.62
C ALA A 108 -16.66 14.82 3.90
N ASP A 109 -16.20 15.87 4.59
CA ASP A 109 -16.69 16.32 5.90
C ASP A 109 -16.71 15.21 6.98
N VAL A 110 -15.76 14.27 6.89
CA VAL A 110 -15.61 13.16 7.85
C VAL A 110 -14.64 13.60 8.94
N ARG A 111 -15.19 14.02 10.09
CA ARG A 111 -14.40 14.49 11.25
C ARG A 111 -13.73 13.36 12.02
N THR A 112 -14.43 12.23 12.17
CA THR A 112 -13.97 11.08 12.96
C THR A 112 -14.10 9.78 12.15
N PRO A 113 -13.18 9.52 11.21
CA PRO A 113 -13.19 8.26 10.47
C PRO A 113 -12.83 7.08 11.38
N SER A 114 -13.38 5.89 11.08
CA SER A 114 -12.87 4.65 11.68
C SER A 114 -11.46 4.34 11.17
N ALA A 115 -10.70 3.55 11.94
CA ALA A 115 -9.36 3.11 11.54
C ALA A 115 -9.37 2.41 10.17
N ALA A 116 -10.35 1.54 9.93
CA ALA A 116 -10.51 0.82 8.67
C ALA A 116 -10.76 1.75 7.48
N VAL A 117 -11.59 2.78 7.63
CA VAL A 117 -11.84 3.76 6.56
C VAL A 117 -10.59 4.56 6.25
N ARG A 118 -9.85 5.00 7.28
CA ARG A 118 -8.59 5.71 7.10
C ARG A 118 -7.56 4.82 6.38
N GLU A 119 -7.45 3.56 6.78
CA GLU A 119 -6.55 2.59 6.15
C GLU A 119 -6.92 2.34 4.69
N ASP A 120 -8.19 2.18 4.37
CA ASP A 120 -8.67 1.99 2.99
C ASP A 120 -8.37 3.20 2.09
N VAL A 121 -8.56 4.41 2.62
CA VAL A 121 -8.23 5.66 1.91
C VAL A 121 -6.72 5.74 1.65
N THR A 122 -5.90 5.53 2.69
CA THR A 122 -4.44 5.52 2.58
C THR A 122 -3.96 4.47 1.59
N GLY A 123 -4.47 3.24 1.67
CA GLY A 123 -4.12 2.13 0.78
C GLY A 123 -4.48 2.39 -0.68
N THR A 124 -5.61 3.05 -0.93
CA THR A 124 -6.02 3.45 -2.30
C THR A 124 -5.09 4.52 -2.87
N LEU A 125 -4.68 5.50 -2.05
CA LEU A 125 -3.72 6.53 -2.48
C LEU A 125 -2.33 5.94 -2.73
N GLN A 126 -1.89 4.98 -1.92
CA GLN A 126 -0.67 4.21 -2.15
C GLN A 126 -0.74 3.46 -3.48
N ALA A 127 -1.85 2.78 -3.75
CA ALA A 127 -2.08 2.09 -5.02
C ALA A 127 -2.05 3.06 -6.21
N ALA A 128 -2.59 4.26 -6.05
CA ALA A 128 -2.55 5.28 -7.11
C ALA A 128 -1.14 5.84 -7.38
N VAL A 129 -0.20 5.78 -6.43
CA VAL A 129 1.22 6.09 -6.70
C VAL A 129 1.84 4.99 -7.57
N ALA A 130 1.58 3.74 -7.22
CA ALA A 130 2.16 2.57 -7.88
C ALA A 130 1.57 2.33 -9.29
N ASP A 131 0.26 2.44 -9.44
CA ASP A 131 -0.49 2.07 -10.64
C ASP A 131 -1.19 3.27 -11.31
N PRO A 132 -0.80 3.65 -12.54
CA PRO A 132 -1.49 4.66 -13.34
C PRO A 132 -2.97 4.38 -13.60
N GLN A 133 -3.39 3.12 -13.70
CA GLN A 133 -4.79 2.74 -13.96
C GLN A 133 -5.67 3.04 -12.75
N VAL A 134 -5.21 2.69 -11.54
CA VAL A 134 -5.89 3.08 -10.30
C VAL A 134 -5.98 4.60 -10.19
N ARG A 135 -4.89 5.31 -10.50
CA ARG A 135 -4.84 6.77 -10.46
C ARG A 135 -5.83 7.43 -11.44
N ALA A 136 -5.95 6.90 -12.65
CA ALA A 136 -6.89 7.39 -13.66
C ALA A 136 -8.35 7.26 -13.22
N ARG A 137 -8.66 6.20 -12.44
CA ARG A 137 -10.01 5.91 -11.92
C ARG A 137 -10.39 6.72 -10.67
N LEU A 138 -9.46 7.42 -10.02
CA LEU A 138 -9.78 8.28 -8.87
C LEU A 138 -10.88 9.28 -9.23
N GLY A 139 -11.94 9.42 -8.45
CA GLY A 139 -13.11 10.24 -8.83
C GLY A 139 -14.27 9.42 -9.40
N ARG A 140 -14.03 8.15 -9.75
CA ARG A 140 -15.02 7.16 -10.25
C ARG A 140 -14.88 5.79 -9.60
N LEU A 141 -14.13 5.68 -8.49
CA LEU A 141 -13.95 4.41 -7.78
C LEU A 141 -15.27 3.93 -7.17
N THR A 142 -15.51 2.62 -7.26
CA THR A 142 -16.66 1.97 -6.63
C THR A 142 -16.28 1.24 -5.35
N ARG A 143 -15.03 0.80 -5.23
CA ARG A 143 -14.43 0.11 -4.07
C ARG A 143 -13.05 0.69 -3.78
N PRO A 144 -12.53 0.59 -2.54
CA PRO A 144 -11.16 0.95 -2.26
C PRO A 144 -10.23 0.00 -2.99
N GLU A 145 -9.11 0.53 -3.48
CA GLU A 145 -8.07 -0.27 -4.10
C GLU A 145 -6.96 -0.49 -3.07
N ARG A 146 -6.34 -1.66 -3.06
CA ARG A 146 -5.16 -1.92 -2.22
C ARG A 146 -4.05 -2.45 -3.09
N TRP A 147 -2.87 -1.84 -2.97
CA TRP A 147 -1.67 -2.36 -3.59
C TRP A 147 -1.14 -3.53 -2.76
N SER A 148 -1.41 -4.74 -3.24
CA SER A 148 -0.66 -5.94 -2.89
C SER A 148 0.60 -5.93 -3.77
N GLY A 149 1.79 -5.87 -3.18
CA GLY A 149 3.08 -5.89 -3.90
C GLY A 149 3.44 -7.22 -4.57
N PHE A 150 2.44 -8.00 -4.97
CA PHE A 150 2.55 -9.24 -5.73
C PHE A 150 1.45 -9.22 -6.78
N GLY A 151 1.85 -9.31 -8.05
CA GLY A 151 1.04 -8.99 -9.23
C GLY A 151 -0.38 -9.53 -9.16
N ASP A 152 -1.35 -8.64 -9.39
CA ASP A 152 -2.75 -9.01 -9.53
C ASP A 152 -2.92 -9.77 -10.85
N LEU A 153 -3.19 -11.06 -10.72
CA LEU A 153 -3.61 -11.94 -11.80
C LEU A 153 -5.03 -11.52 -12.20
N GLY A 154 -5.10 -10.79 -13.30
CA GLY A 154 -6.19 -10.91 -14.27
C GLY A 154 -7.57 -10.58 -13.73
N ASP A 155 -7.95 -9.32 -13.91
CA ASP A 155 -9.33 -8.88 -14.07
C ASP A 155 -9.97 -9.68 -15.22
N LEU A 156 -10.52 -10.86 -14.91
CA LEU A 156 -11.37 -11.61 -15.82
C LEU A 156 -12.69 -10.85 -15.90
N ALA A 157 -12.78 -10.05 -16.96
CA ALA A 157 -13.99 -9.45 -17.46
C ALA A 157 -15.18 -10.43 -17.40
N ASP A 158 -16.12 -10.08 -16.54
CA ASP A 158 -17.45 -10.67 -16.45
C ASP A 158 -18.20 -10.31 -17.76
N VAL A 159 -18.39 -11.32 -18.61
CA VAL A 159 -19.09 -11.21 -19.90
C VAL A 159 -20.55 -10.88 -19.63
N GLY A 160 -21.01 -9.79 -20.23
CA GLY A 160 -22.33 -9.20 -20.04
C GLY A 160 -23.50 -10.12 -20.39
N ASP A 161 -24.56 -9.95 -19.62
CA ASP A 161 -25.91 -10.42 -19.92
C ASP A 161 -26.78 -9.19 -20.23
N ALA A 162 -27.47 -9.23 -21.37
CA ALA A 162 -28.44 -8.22 -21.81
C ALA A 162 -29.78 -8.91 -22.16
N PRO A 163 -30.94 -8.22 -22.07
CA PRO A 163 -32.21 -8.87 -21.72
C PRO A 163 -33.19 -9.17 -22.88
N SER A 164 -33.94 -10.29 -22.71
CA SER A 164 -35.30 -10.68 -23.15
C SER A 164 -35.67 -10.76 -24.66
N PRO A 165 -36.73 -11.52 -25.09
CA PRO A 165 -37.90 -12.03 -24.35
C PRO A 165 -38.32 -13.52 -24.57
N GLU A 166 -39.28 -13.99 -23.75
CA GLU A 166 -40.06 -15.26 -23.87
C GLU A 166 -40.95 -15.31 -25.14
N PRO A 167 -41.53 -16.47 -25.58
CA PRO A 167 -42.03 -17.59 -24.76
C PRO A 167 -41.82 -19.03 -25.31
N GLU A 168 -41.90 -20.05 -24.43
CA GLU A 168 -42.82 -21.19 -24.56
C GLU A 168 -42.50 -22.32 -23.56
N ARG A 169 -43.56 -22.83 -22.94
CA ARG A 169 -43.55 -23.86 -21.91
C ARG A 169 -43.54 -25.24 -22.55
N ALA A 170 -42.46 -26.01 -22.36
CA ALA A 170 -42.55 -27.46 -22.25
C ALA A 170 -41.29 -28.04 -21.57
N ASN A 171 -41.52 -28.78 -20.48
CA ASN A 171 -40.68 -29.88 -19.99
C ASN A 171 -39.24 -29.57 -19.51
N ARG A 172 -39.07 -29.01 -18.29
CA ARG A 172 -37.75 -28.86 -17.63
C ARG A 172 -37.81 -29.16 -16.12
N LYS A 173 -37.99 -30.43 -15.74
CA LYS A 173 -37.75 -30.88 -14.35
C LYS A 173 -36.42 -31.62 -14.09
N PRO A 174 -35.71 -32.25 -15.06
CA PRO A 174 -34.39 -32.84 -14.77
C PRO A 174 -33.22 -31.84 -14.86
N ALA A 175 -33.31 -30.79 -15.69
CA ALA A 175 -32.19 -29.89 -15.96
C ALA A 175 -31.83 -28.94 -14.79
N ARG A 176 -32.81 -28.56 -13.96
CA ARG A 176 -32.62 -27.62 -12.84
C ARG A 176 -31.86 -28.27 -11.67
N ALA A 177 -32.12 -29.55 -11.39
CA ALA A 177 -31.44 -30.31 -10.34
C ALA A 177 -29.96 -30.58 -10.68
N VAL A 178 -29.63 -30.85 -11.94
CA VAL A 178 -28.25 -31.05 -12.40
C VAL A 178 -27.46 -29.73 -12.38
N ALA A 179 -28.09 -28.60 -12.74
CA ALA A 179 -27.47 -27.28 -12.67
C ALA A 179 -27.18 -26.86 -11.22
N GLN A 180 -28.09 -27.16 -10.29
CA GLN A 180 -27.93 -26.81 -8.88
C GLN A 180 -26.84 -27.67 -8.21
N ASN A 181 -26.72 -28.94 -8.57
CA ASN A 181 -25.65 -29.82 -8.09
C ASN A 181 -24.27 -29.36 -8.61
N ARG A 182 -24.17 -28.92 -9.88
CA ARG A 182 -22.93 -28.32 -10.43
C ARG A 182 -22.55 -27.02 -9.72
N HIS A 183 -23.52 -26.18 -9.33
CA HIS A 183 -23.23 -24.94 -8.61
C HIS A 183 -22.67 -25.23 -7.22
N THR A 184 -23.27 -26.14 -6.47
CA THR A 184 -22.78 -26.57 -5.15
C THR A 184 -21.39 -27.20 -5.24
N GLN A 185 -21.12 -28.04 -6.24
CA GLN A 185 -19.79 -28.61 -6.47
C GLN A 185 -18.73 -27.53 -6.76
N ARG A 186 -19.07 -26.50 -7.55
CA ARG A 186 -18.16 -25.36 -7.80
C ARG A 186 -17.87 -24.56 -6.54
N LEU A 187 -18.88 -24.34 -5.69
CA LEU A 187 -18.68 -23.65 -4.41
C LEU A 187 -17.78 -24.46 -3.47
N HIS A 188 -17.98 -25.78 -3.36
CA HIS A 188 -17.09 -26.62 -2.57
C HIS A 188 -15.65 -26.63 -3.10
N ALA A 189 -15.47 -26.69 -4.42
CA ALA A 189 -14.15 -26.60 -5.04
C ALA A 189 -13.48 -25.23 -4.76
N ALA A 190 -14.25 -24.13 -4.81
CA ALA A 190 -13.75 -22.81 -4.48
C ALA A 190 -13.35 -22.67 -3.00
N VAL A 191 -14.11 -23.27 -2.08
CA VAL A 191 -13.76 -23.31 -0.65
C VAL A 191 -12.49 -24.11 -0.43
N ALA A 192 -12.37 -25.31 -1.00
CA ALA A 192 -11.16 -26.13 -0.88
C ALA A 192 -9.92 -25.40 -1.42
N ALA A 193 -10.05 -24.73 -2.58
CA ALA A 193 -8.96 -23.93 -3.14
C ALA A 193 -8.57 -22.74 -2.24
N ALA A 194 -9.55 -22.10 -1.59
CA ALA A 194 -9.29 -21.02 -0.64
C ALA A 194 -8.63 -21.50 0.65
N GLU A 195 -9.00 -22.69 1.15
CA GLU A 195 -8.38 -23.33 2.31
C GLU A 195 -6.92 -23.70 2.01
N ASP A 196 -6.64 -24.29 0.84
CA ASP A 196 -5.28 -24.60 0.39
C ASP A 196 -4.43 -23.33 0.24
N ALA A 197 -4.99 -22.27 -0.35
CA ALA A 197 -4.31 -20.98 -0.49
C ALA A 197 -3.98 -20.36 0.87
N LYS A 198 -4.92 -20.43 1.82
CA LYS A 198 -4.71 -19.98 3.21
C LYS A 198 -3.61 -20.80 3.89
N ALA A 199 -3.63 -22.13 3.76
CA ALA A 199 -2.63 -23.00 4.37
C ALA A 199 -1.22 -22.71 3.85
N ARG A 200 -1.07 -22.45 2.54
CA ARG A 200 0.21 -22.04 1.94
C ARG A 200 0.67 -20.68 2.45
N ALA A 201 -0.23 -19.71 2.52
CA ALA A 201 0.08 -18.38 3.04
C ALA A 201 0.51 -18.42 4.52
N ASP A 202 -0.16 -19.23 5.34
CA ASP A 202 0.21 -19.40 6.76
C ASP A 202 1.57 -20.10 6.92
N ALA A 203 1.86 -21.09 6.10
CA ALA A 203 3.17 -21.77 6.08
C ALA A 203 4.29 -20.78 5.71
N GLU A 204 4.09 -19.98 4.66
CA GLU A 204 5.06 -18.96 4.25
C GLU A 204 5.23 -17.87 5.32
N LEU A 205 4.14 -17.44 5.97
CA LEU A 205 4.20 -16.49 7.08
C LEU A 205 5.01 -17.05 8.26
N SER A 206 4.80 -18.32 8.60
CA SER A 206 5.53 -19.01 9.65
C SER A 206 7.03 -19.07 9.34
N GLU A 207 7.39 -19.45 8.11
CA GLU A 207 8.79 -19.48 7.67
C GLU A 207 9.44 -18.09 7.71
N ARG A 208 8.75 -17.06 7.22
CA ARG A 208 9.25 -15.67 7.26
C ARG A 208 9.43 -15.17 8.69
N ARG A 209 8.53 -15.53 9.62
CA ARG A 209 8.67 -15.23 11.05
C ARG A 209 9.90 -15.91 11.64
N ALA A 210 10.10 -17.19 11.38
CA ALA A 210 11.27 -17.93 11.84
C ALA A 210 12.58 -17.32 11.31
N ARG A 211 12.63 -16.98 10.00
CA ARG A 211 13.79 -16.30 9.39
C ARG A 211 14.08 -14.95 10.02
N ARG A 212 13.04 -14.14 10.28
CA ARG A 212 13.18 -12.84 10.97
C ARG A 212 13.73 -13.01 12.38
N ASP A 213 13.21 -13.97 13.15
CA ASP A 213 13.62 -14.17 14.54
C ASP A 213 15.04 -14.71 14.63
N ALA A 214 15.43 -15.63 13.74
CA ALA A 214 16.82 -16.06 13.59
C ALA A 214 17.76 -14.90 13.21
N ALA A 215 17.34 -14.01 12.31
CA ALA A 215 18.13 -12.83 11.95
C ALA A 215 18.29 -11.85 13.13
N ARG A 216 17.25 -11.66 13.94
CA ARG A 216 17.33 -10.85 15.18
C ARG A 216 18.30 -11.45 16.19
N GLN A 217 18.24 -12.76 16.41
CA GLN A 217 19.17 -13.45 17.32
C GLN A 217 20.62 -13.30 16.87
N ARG A 218 20.91 -13.46 15.57
CA ARG A 218 22.27 -13.25 15.03
C ARG A 218 22.75 -11.82 15.22
N ARG A 219 21.90 -10.82 14.98
CA ARG A 219 22.23 -9.41 15.24
C ARG A 219 22.56 -9.19 16.73
N ASP A 220 21.76 -9.73 17.63
CA ASP A 220 21.94 -9.52 19.07
C ASP A 220 23.19 -10.22 19.60
N ALA A 221 23.55 -11.39 19.03
CA ALA A 221 24.81 -12.07 19.30
C ALA A 221 26.00 -11.24 18.81
N ALA A 222 26.00 -10.80 17.55
CA ALA A 222 27.05 -9.95 16.99
C ALA A 222 27.23 -8.64 17.76
N ALA A 223 26.13 -8.04 18.26
CA ALA A 223 26.20 -6.85 19.09
C ALA A 223 26.84 -7.10 20.47
N ARG A 224 26.71 -8.31 21.03
CA ARG A 224 27.41 -8.70 22.27
C ARG A 224 28.90 -8.88 21.99
N GLU A 225 29.25 -9.62 20.94
CA GLU A 225 30.63 -9.83 20.51
C GLU A 225 31.36 -8.51 20.25
N LEU A 226 30.70 -7.56 19.56
CA LEU A 226 31.27 -6.23 19.34
C LEU A 226 31.57 -5.50 20.64
N ARG A 227 30.61 -5.49 21.59
CA ARG A 227 30.83 -4.85 22.90
C ARG A 227 31.96 -5.49 23.68
N ASP A 228 32.18 -6.80 23.52
CA ASP A 228 33.23 -7.54 24.20
C ASP A 228 34.59 -7.20 23.59
N ALA A 229 34.70 -7.22 22.26
CA ALA A 229 35.89 -6.79 21.52
C ALA A 229 36.27 -5.33 21.81
N GLU A 230 35.30 -4.42 21.90
CA GLU A 230 35.55 -3.03 22.27
C GLU A 230 36.08 -2.88 23.71
N ARG A 231 35.64 -3.73 24.65
CA ARG A 231 36.18 -3.72 26.03
C ARG A 231 37.62 -4.23 26.06
N GLU A 232 37.90 -5.27 25.28
CA GLU A 232 39.25 -5.80 25.14
C GLU A 232 40.19 -4.77 24.51
N LEU A 233 39.77 -4.09 23.45
CA LEU A 233 40.53 -3.02 22.81
C LEU A 233 40.87 -1.89 23.81
N ARG A 234 39.86 -1.38 24.53
CA ARG A 234 40.10 -0.34 25.56
C ARG A 234 41.06 -0.80 26.64
N GLY A 235 40.99 -2.07 27.05
CA GLY A 235 41.92 -2.65 28.01
C GLY A 235 43.36 -2.71 27.47
N ALA A 236 43.53 -3.13 26.22
CA ALA A 236 44.81 -3.18 25.55
C ALA A 236 45.42 -1.79 25.36
N GLU A 237 44.62 -0.79 24.95
CA GLU A 237 45.04 0.61 24.83
C GLU A 237 45.51 1.18 26.18
N GLY A 238 44.74 0.96 27.26
CA GLY A 238 45.15 1.39 28.61
C GLY A 238 46.44 0.71 29.09
N GLY A 239 46.63 -0.58 28.76
CA GLY A 239 47.86 -1.31 29.03
C GLY A 239 49.06 -0.76 28.24
N TYR A 240 48.86 -0.43 26.97
CA TYR A 240 49.85 0.20 26.11
C TYR A 240 50.29 1.56 26.67
N ASP A 241 49.35 2.44 27.01
CA ASP A 241 49.63 3.76 27.56
C ASP A 241 50.43 3.67 28.87
N THR A 242 50.10 2.68 29.71
CA THR A 242 50.82 2.44 30.97
C THR A 242 52.25 1.97 30.72
N ALA A 243 52.42 1.01 29.81
CA ALA A 243 53.73 0.50 29.43
C ALA A 243 54.59 1.58 28.77
N GLU A 244 54.00 2.45 27.96
CA GLU A 244 54.68 3.57 27.32
C GLU A 244 55.21 4.57 28.38
N LYS A 245 54.35 4.96 29.34
CA LYS A 245 54.75 5.84 30.46
C LYS A 245 55.89 5.23 31.28
N ALA A 246 55.80 3.94 31.61
CA ALA A 246 56.84 3.23 32.36
C ALA A 246 58.17 3.18 31.58
N SER A 247 58.11 2.92 30.27
CA SER A 247 59.28 2.92 29.38
C SER A 247 59.97 4.29 29.35
N ARG A 248 59.19 5.38 29.21
CA ARG A 248 59.71 6.75 29.24
C ARG A 248 60.39 7.09 30.58
N ALA A 249 59.75 6.79 31.71
CA ALA A 249 60.33 7.02 33.04
C ALA A 249 61.62 6.21 33.27
N ALA A 250 61.67 4.96 32.80
CA ALA A 250 62.88 4.14 32.86
C ALA A 250 64.02 4.71 31.99
N ALA A 251 63.70 5.22 30.80
CA ALA A 251 64.67 5.89 29.93
C ALA A 251 65.25 7.15 30.57
N GLU A 252 64.41 7.99 31.20
CA GLU A 252 64.85 9.18 31.95
C GLU A 252 65.78 8.80 33.11
N THR A 253 65.41 7.78 33.89
CA THR A 253 66.23 7.28 35.00
C THR A 253 67.60 6.80 34.51
N LEU A 254 67.64 6.07 33.38
CA LEU A 254 68.88 5.62 32.77
C LEU A 254 69.75 6.79 32.30
N GLN A 255 69.15 7.84 31.72
CA GLN A 255 69.87 9.04 31.32
C GLN A 255 70.50 9.75 32.53
N HIS A 256 69.75 9.91 33.62
CA HIS A 256 70.27 10.50 34.86
C HIS A 256 71.40 9.68 35.48
N ALA A 257 71.28 8.35 35.52
CA ALA A 257 72.33 7.46 36.01
C ALA A 257 73.61 7.58 35.17
N ARG A 258 73.48 7.60 33.83
CA ARG A 258 74.60 7.81 32.90
C ARG A 258 75.26 9.17 33.08
N ALA A 259 74.48 10.23 33.32
CA ALA A 259 75.01 11.56 33.56
C ALA A 259 75.84 11.63 34.85
N ARG A 260 75.35 11.03 35.95
CA ARG A 260 76.10 10.94 37.22
C ARG A 260 77.41 10.17 37.08
N LEU A 261 77.40 9.05 36.36
CA LEU A 261 78.61 8.26 36.10
C LEU A 261 79.69 9.03 35.33
N ARG A 262 79.31 10.03 34.52
CA ARG A 262 80.29 10.86 33.79
C ARG A 262 80.88 11.99 34.64
N GLN A 263 80.25 12.32 35.78
CA GLN A 263 80.62 13.46 36.63
C GLN A 263 81.41 13.06 37.88
N GLY A 264 81.35 11.79 38.29
CA GLY A 264 82.17 11.22 39.36
C GLY A 264 83.32 10.41 38.78
#